data_AF-A0A7L9S499-F1
#
_entry.id   AF-A0A7L9S499-F1
#
_cell.length_a   1.000
_cell.length_b   1.000
_cell.length_c   1.000
_cell.angle_alpha   90.00
_cell.angle_beta   90.00
_cell.angle_gamma   90.00
#
_symmetry.space_group_name_H-M   'P 1'
#
loop_
_entity.id
_entity.type
_entity.pdbx_description
1 polymer ?
#
loop_
_entity_poly.entity_id
_entity_poly.type
_entity_poly.pdbx_seq_one_letter_code
_entity_poly.pdbx_strand_id
1 'polypeptide(L)'
;MLKKIFLPISLSLIAFSSATWSADNNGQFAVDGAGAQQCSIYTNAWEQNTRDLYVFIGWLDGYISSQNQSTENTFDLTPWQTSETMASLVYKACKNAPDDSFLVATIKVLRFIAPTKQLAQTALIKVDVGEQSVYLYQQTIDEIHLKLQALDYLKPGTPSSFGSHSEQALKQFQDKNDLAATGFPDQKTLLMLLLGKVK
;
A
#
# COMPACT_ATOMS: atom_id res chain seq x y z
N MET A 1 73.40 -11.38 9.49
CA MET A 1 72.35 -10.47 10.00
C MET A 1 71.04 -10.77 9.28
N LEU A 2 70.15 -11.56 9.87
CA LEU A 2 68.84 -11.91 9.31
C LEU A 2 67.85 -10.76 9.54
N LYS A 3 67.34 -10.15 8.47
CA LYS A 3 66.26 -9.14 8.53
C LYS A 3 64.94 -9.84 8.85
N LYS A 4 64.43 -9.68 10.07
CA LYS A 4 63.05 -10.05 10.43
C LYS A 4 62.09 -9.10 9.73
N ILE A 5 61.35 -9.59 8.75
CA ILE A 5 60.23 -8.88 8.14
C ILE A 5 59.02 -9.09 9.06
N PHE A 6 58.65 -8.07 9.81
CA PHE A 6 57.38 -8.03 10.54
C PHE A 6 56.27 -7.65 9.55
N LEU A 7 55.42 -8.60 9.21
CA LEU A 7 54.18 -8.37 8.46
C LEU A 7 53.10 -7.94 9.48
N PRO A 8 52.52 -6.74 9.40
CA PRO A 8 51.42 -6.37 10.28
C PRO A 8 50.18 -7.17 9.89
N ILE A 9 49.70 -8.00 10.81
CA ILE A 9 48.40 -8.69 10.72
C ILE A 9 47.34 -7.59 10.76
N SER A 10 46.83 -7.21 9.59
CA SER A 10 45.68 -6.31 9.48
C SER A 10 44.46 -7.07 9.97
N LEU A 11 44.01 -6.72 11.19
CA LEU A 11 42.83 -7.28 11.82
C LEU A 11 41.59 -6.77 11.06
N SER A 12 41.19 -7.49 10.02
CA SER A 12 39.93 -7.23 9.30
C SER A 12 38.76 -7.45 10.27
N LEU A 13 38.22 -6.37 10.82
CA LEU A 13 36.90 -6.35 11.46
C LEU A 13 35.85 -6.72 10.40
N ILE A 14 35.53 -8.01 10.31
CA ILE A 14 34.32 -8.48 9.64
C ILE A 14 33.18 -8.04 10.54
N ALA A 15 32.58 -6.90 10.21
CA ALA A 15 31.31 -6.48 10.79
C ALA A 15 30.26 -7.52 10.39
N PHE A 16 30.04 -8.52 11.26
CA PHE A 16 28.84 -9.33 11.19
C PHE A 16 27.67 -8.38 11.38
N SER A 17 27.00 -8.03 10.28
CA SER A 17 25.72 -7.35 10.30
C SER A 17 24.72 -8.30 10.92
N SER A 18 24.63 -8.33 12.24
CA SER A 18 23.57 -9.02 12.94
C SER A 18 22.27 -8.44 12.41
N ALA A 19 21.45 -9.27 11.76
CA ALA A 19 20.09 -8.89 11.45
C ALA A 19 19.44 -8.47 12.78
N THR A 20 19.04 -7.20 12.88
CA THR A 20 18.30 -6.71 14.04
C THR A 20 16.89 -7.28 13.94
N TRP A 21 16.66 -8.40 14.62
CA TRP A 21 15.34 -9.01 14.71
C TRP A 21 14.43 -8.12 15.57
N SER A 22 13.29 -7.69 15.03
CA SER A 22 12.32 -6.84 15.74
C SER A 22 11.43 -7.61 16.72
N ALA A 23 11.46 -8.94 16.67
CA ALA A 23 10.73 -9.84 17.54
C ALA A 23 11.66 -10.48 18.59
N ASP A 24 11.09 -11.18 19.57
CA ASP A 24 11.89 -11.99 20.51
C ASP A 24 12.63 -13.13 19.79
N ASN A 25 13.43 -13.89 20.54
CA ASN A 25 14.24 -15.00 19.98
C ASN A 25 13.40 -16.12 19.34
N ASN A 26 12.09 -16.16 19.57
CA ASN A 26 11.15 -17.12 19.01
C ASN A 26 10.30 -16.52 17.88
N GLY A 27 10.57 -15.27 17.48
CA GLY A 27 9.76 -14.54 16.50
C GLY A 27 8.42 -14.03 17.06
N GLN A 28 8.25 -14.02 18.39
CA GLN A 28 7.05 -13.51 19.05
C GLN A 28 7.16 -12.01 19.30
N PHE A 29 6.02 -11.33 19.28
CA PHE A 29 5.92 -9.92 19.57
C PHE A 29 4.56 -9.62 20.22
N ALA A 30 4.53 -8.57 21.05
CA ALA A 30 3.29 -8.08 21.63
C ALA A 30 2.56 -7.17 20.63
N VAL A 31 1.23 -7.25 20.63
CA VAL A 31 0.37 -6.39 19.81
C VAL A 31 -0.31 -5.41 20.74
N ASP A 32 0.12 -4.16 20.70
CA ASP A 32 -0.46 -3.11 21.53
C ASP A 32 -1.63 -2.41 20.81
N GLY A 33 -2.64 -1.99 21.57
CA GLY A 33 -3.76 -1.18 21.08
C GLY A 33 -4.80 -1.96 20.25
N ALA A 34 -5.36 -1.28 19.24
CA ALA A 34 -6.51 -1.78 18.48
C ALA A 34 -6.23 -3.07 17.70
N GLY A 35 -4.96 -3.32 17.32
CA GLY A 35 -4.56 -4.53 16.62
C GLY A 35 -4.86 -5.84 17.34
N ALA A 36 -4.86 -5.82 18.68
CA ALA A 36 -5.15 -7.00 19.50
C ALA A 36 -6.65 -7.28 19.67
N GLN A 37 -7.52 -6.33 19.30
CA GLN A 37 -8.97 -6.48 19.41
C GLN A 37 -9.51 -7.45 18.35
N GLN A 38 -10.66 -8.08 18.65
CA GLN A 38 -11.34 -8.95 17.69
C GLN A 38 -11.94 -8.14 16.53
N CYS A 39 -11.97 -8.75 15.35
CA CYS A 39 -12.61 -8.22 14.16
C CYS A 39 -14.10 -7.88 14.38
N SER A 40 -14.81 -8.63 15.22
CA SER A 40 -16.19 -8.34 15.62
C SER A 40 -16.34 -6.94 16.24
N ILE A 41 -15.40 -6.53 17.10
CA ILE A 41 -15.39 -5.19 17.72
C ILE A 41 -15.17 -4.10 16.66
N TYR A 42 -14.21 -4.32 15.76
CA TYR A 42 -13.94 -3.38 14.67
C TYR A 42 -15.14 -3.23 13.73
N THR A 43 -15.74 -4.36 13.30
CA THR A 43 -16.90 -4.32 12.40
C THR A 43 -18.12 -3.64 13.05
N ASN A 44 -18.30 -3.79 14.36
CA ASN A 44 -19.32 -3.05 15.10
C ASN A 44 -19.03 -1.54 15.13
N ALA A 45 -17.78 -1.15 15.42
CA ALA A 45 -17.36 0.26 15.39
C ALA A 45 -17.55 0.90 14.00
N TRP A 46 -17.27 0.15 12.94
CA TRP A 46 -17.51 0.56 11.55
C TRP A 46 -19.01 0.75 11.26
N GLU A 47 -19.83 -0.26 11.55
CA GLU A 47 -21.27 -0.26 11.23
C GLU A 47 -22.04 0.80 12.02
N GLN A 48 -21.62 1.07 13.26
CA GLN A 48 -22.23 2.06 14.13
C GLN A 48 -21.57 3.44 14.05
N ASN A 49 -20.50 3.58 13.25
CA ASN A 49 -19.69 4.80 13.14
C ASN A 49 -19.30 5.38 14.52
N THR A 50 -18.83 4.52 15.43
CA THR A 50 -18.44 4.93 16.78
C THR A 50 -17.10 5.67 16.74
N ARG A 51 -16.76 6.38 17.83
CA ARG A 51 -15.43 7.02 17.95
C ARG A 51 -14.29 6.01 17.93
N ASP A 52 -14.54 4.76 18.33
CA ASP A 52 -13.52 3.70 18.33
C ASP A 52 -13.03 3.38 16.92
N LEU A 53 -13.85 3.63 15.89
CA LEU A 53 -13.44 3.48 14.49
C LEU A 53 -12.14 4.25 14.20
N TYR A 54 -11.99 5.47 14.72
CA TYR A 54 -10.78 6.27 14.53
C TYR A 54 -9.58 5.74 15.30
N VAL A 55 -9.79 5.02 16.40
CA VAL A 55 -8.70 4.32 17.12
C VAL A 55 -8.17 3.16 16.27
N PHE A 56 -9.06 2.41 15.61
CA PHE A 56 -8.67 1.37 14.66
C PHE A 56 -7.94 1.93 13.43
N ILE A 57 -8.47 3.01 12.84
CA ILE A 57 -7.84 3.67 11.67
C ILE A 57 -6.46 4.24 12.03
N GLY A 58 -6.33 4.91 13.18
CA GLY A 58 -5.04 5.43 13.62
C GLY A 58 -4.00 4.32 13.91
N TRP A 59 -4.45 3.20 14.50
CA TRP A 59 -3.59 2.04 14.67
C TRP A 59 -3.18 1.43 13.32
N LEU A 60 -4.11 1.34 12.36
CA LEU A 60 -3.85 0.83 11.01
C LEU A 60 -2.79 1.67 10.29
N ASP A 61 -2.93 2.99 10.29
CA ASP A 61 -1.98 3.92 9.66
C ASP A 61 -0.59 3.82 10.30
N GLY A 62 -0.53 3.72 11.63
CA GLY A 62 0.71 3.50 12.37
C GLY A 62 1.38 2.16 12.02
N TYR A 63 0.59 1.09 11.93
CA TYR A 63 1.08 -0.22 11.54
C TYR A 63 1.61 -0.22 10.09
N ILE A 64 0.88 0.38 9.14
CA ILE A 64 1.33 0.53 7.75
C ILE A 64 2.64 1.31 7.68
N SER A 65 2.76 2.42 8.42
CA SER A 65 3.99 3.21 8.49
C SER A 65 5.18 2.38 8.99
N SER A 66 4.96 1.57 10.04
CA SER A 66 5.96 0.63 10.54
C SER A 66 6.33 -0.43 9.50
N GLN A 67 5.35 -0.97 8.76
CA GLN A 67 5.60 -1.95 7.70
C GLN A 67 6.37 -1.33 6.52
N ASN A 68 6.09 -0.08 6.14
CA ASN A 68 6.86 0.64 5.13
C ASN A 68 8.34 0.75 5.55
N GLN A 69 8.61 1.06 6.82
CA GLN A 69 9.98 1.18 7.32
C GLN A 69 10.71 -0.16 7.48
N SER A 70 10.00 -1.22 7.86
CA SER A 70 10.60 -2.50 8.28
C SER A 70 10.59 -3.58 7.20
N THR A 71 9.86 -3.38 6.10
CA THR A 71 9.81 -4.34 4.99
C THR A 71 10.89 -4.02 3.96
N GLU A 72 11.72 -5.00 3.63
CA GLU A 72 12.76 -4.83 2.59
C GLU A 72 12.18 -4.35 1.24
N ASN A 73 12.94 -3.49 0.55
CA ASN A 73 12.59 -2.95 -0.76
C ASN A 73 11.17 -2.35 -0.76
N THR A 74 10.86 -1.50 0.21
CA THR A 74 9.53 -0.90 0.37
C THR A 74 9.70 0.58 0.67
N PHE A 75 9.15 1.41 -0.19
CA PHE A 75 8.93 2.82 0.08
C PHE A 75 7.50 3.03 0.60
N ASP A 76 6.51 2.43 -0.08
CA ASP A 76 5.11 2.51 0.35
C ASP A 76 4.32 1.25 -0.05
N LEU A 77 3.68 0.59 0.91
CA LEU A 77 2.75 -0.53 0.69
C LEU A 77 1.39 -0.09 0.16
N THR A 78 1.03 1.18 0.37
CA THR A 78 -0.29 1.73 0.07
C THR A 78 -0.18 3.04 -0.74
N PRO A 79 0.47 3.03 -1.92
CA PRO A 79 0.89 4.24 -2.62
C PRO A 79 -0.26 5.12 -3.15
N TRP A 80 -1.48 4.62 -3.16
CA TRP A 80 -2.65 5.39 -3.63
C TRP A 80 -3.88 5.26 -2.73
N GLN A 81 -3.88 4.32 -1.79
CA GLN A 81 -4.99 4.05 -0.90
C GLN A 81 -5.05 5.11 0.21
N THR A 82 -6.25 5.61 0.50
CA THR A 82 -6.47 6.41 1.73
C THR A 82 -6.66 5.54 2.96
N SER A 83 -6.56 6.13 4.15
CA SER A 83 -6.86 5.47 5.42
C SER A 83 -8.26 4.85 5.43
N GLU A 84 -9.28 5.53 4.88
CA GLU A 84 -10.65 5.01 4.77
C GLU A 84 -10.74 3.83 3.80
N THR A 85 -9.99 3.89 2.70
CA THR A 85 -9.94 2.80 1.71
C THR A 85 -9.34 1.56 2.36
N MET A 86 -8.20 1.71 3.05
CA MET A 86 -7.56 0.62 3.77
C MET A 86 -8.45 0.07 4.88
N ALA A 87 -9.09 0.94 5.67
CA ALA A 87 -10.05 0.54 6.68
C ALA A 87 -11.21 -0.26 6.06
N SER A 88 -11.80 0.19 4.94
CA SER A 88 -12.88 -0.53 4.27
C SER A 88 -12.47 -1.94 3.80
N LEU A 89 -11.23 -2.12 3.36
CA LEU A 89 -10.69 -3.41 2.96
C LEU A 89 -10.50 -4.33 4.16
N VAL A 90 -9.99 -3.81 5.28
CA VAL A 90 -9.88 -4.57 6.52
C VAL A 90 -11.27 -4.90 7.08
N TYR A 91 -12.26 -4.01 6.93
CA TYR A 91 -13.64 -4.28 7.33
C TYR A 91 -14.19 -5.48 6.57
N LYS A 92 -14.02 -5.50 5.25
CA LYS A 92 -14.42 -6.64 4.42
C LYS A 92 -13.71 -7.92 4.82
N ALA A 93 -12.42 -7.87 5.16
CA ALA A 93 -11.68 -9.03 5.66
C ALA A 93 -12.25 -9.53 7.00
N CYS A 94 -12.46 -8.62 7.95
CA CYS A 94 -12.99 -8.91 9.28
C CYS A 94 -14.43 -9.46 9.23
N LYS A 95 -15.29 -8.99 8.33
CA LYS A 95 -16.66 -9.53 8.18
C LYS A 95 -16.68 -11.02 7.85
N ASN A 96 -15.64 -11.54 7.19
CA ASN A 96 -15.53 -12.96 6.85
C ASN A 96 -14.86 -13.81 7.95
N ALA A 97 -14.24 -13.17 8.95
CA ALA A 97 -13.52 -13.83 10.03
C ALA A 97 -13.64 -13.00 11.34
N PRO A 98 -14.82 -12.99 11.98
CA PRO A 98 -15.10 -12.09 13.11
C PRO A 98 -14.27 -12.38 14.37
N ASP A 99 -13.78 -13.61 14.52
CA ASP A 99 -13.00 -14.05 15.68
C ASP A 99 -11.49 -13.78 15.52
N ASP A 100 -11.02 -13.44 14.33
CA ASP A 100 -9.63 -13.03 14.10
C ASP A 100 -9.33 -11.70 14.83
N SER A 101 -8.06 -11.45 15.13
CA SER A 101 -7.64 -10.12 15.57
C SER A 101 -7.59 -9.13 14.41
N PHE A 102 -7.76 -7.85 14.71
CA PHE A 102 -7.66 -6.77 13.73
C PHE A 102 -6.27 -6.75 13.05
N LEU A 103 -5.20 -7.07 13.77
CA LEU A 103 -3.87 -7.27 13.20
C LEU A 103 -3.86 -8.37 12.14
N VAL A 104 -4.45 -9.54 12.43
CA VAL A 104 -4.47 -10.67 11.48
C VAL A 104 -5.20 -10.29 10.20
N ALA A 105 -6.35 -9.61 10.30
CA ALA A 105 -7.06 -9.10 9.13
C ALA A 105 -6.25 -8.04 8.36
N THR A 106 -5.59 -7.13 9.06
CA THR A 106 -4.70 -6.12 8.47
C THR A 106 -3.56 -6.77 7.69
N ILE A 107 -2.87 -7.75 8.28
CA ILE A 107 -1.79 -8.50 7.62
C ILE A 107 -2.31 -9.22 6.37
N LYS A 108 -3.50 -9.82 6.43
CA LYS A 108 -4.12 -10.47 5.26
C LYS A 108 -4.33 -9.48 4.12
N VAL A 109 -4.84 -8.29 4.41
CA VAL A 109 -5.02 -7.21 3.42
C VAL A 109 -3.67 -6.73 2.89
N LEU A 110 -2.70 -6.46 3.76
CA LEU A 110 -1.37 -6.01 3.36
C LEU A 110 -0.65 -7.02 2.48
N ARG A 111 -0.73 -8.32 2.78
CA ARG A 111 -0.18 -9.38 1.92
C ARG A 111 -0.85 -9.44 0.55
N PHE A 112 -2.16 -9.18 0.49
CA PHE A 112 -2.88 -9.15 -0.78
C PHE A 112 -2.40 -8.00 -1.68
N ILE A 113 -2.11 -6.83 -1.11
CA ILE A 113 -1.65 -5.65 -1.88
C ILE A 113 -0.12 -5.55 -2.02
N ALA A 114 0.67 -6.30 -1.23
CA ALA A 114 2.12 -6.25 -1.27
C ALA A 114 2.76 -6.36 -2.67
N PRO A 115 2.21 -7.12 -3.65
CA PRO A 115 2.74 -7.14 -5.02
C PRO A 115 2.67 -5.80 -5.76
N THR A 116 1.84 -4.86 -5.32
CA THR A 116 1.68 -3.52 -5.92
C THR A 116 2.38 -2.44 -5.09
N LYS A 117 3.30 -2.82 -4.20
CA LYS A 117 4.04 -1.86 -3.37
C LYS A 117 4.97 -1.01 -4.22
N GLN A 118 5.18 0.23 -3.79
CA GLN A 118 6.19 1.10 -4.34
C GLN A 118 7.55 0.78 -3.71
N LEU A 119 8.52 0.45 -4.55
CA LEU A 119 9.85 0.02 -4.08
C LEU A 119 10.76 1.20 -3.73
N ALA A 120 10.57 2.33 -4.41
CA ALA A 120 11.38 3.54 -4.25
C ALA A 120 10.52 4.79 -4.43
N GLN A 121 10.93 5.90 -3.84
CA GLN A 121 10.24 7.17 -4.02
C GLN A 121 10.23 7.59 -5.50
N THR A 122 9.08 8.03 -5.99
CA THR A 122 8.92 8.66 -7.29
C THR A 122 8.31 10.05 -7.14
N ALA A 123 8.27 10.83 -8.22
CA ALA A 123 7.69 12.16 -8.18
C ALA A 123 6.21 12.09 -7.77
N LEU A 124 5.79 12.99 -6.88
CA LEU A 124 4.38 13.17 -6.53
C LEU A 124 3.78 14.17 -7.50
N ILE A 125 2.81 13.71 -8.30
CA ILE A 125 2.20 14.48 -9.38
C ILE A 125 0.79 14.86 -8.99
N LYS A 126 0.45 16.14 -9.14
CA LYS A 126 -0.93 16.61 -9.01
C LYS A 126 -1.69 16.25 -10.28
N VAL A 127 -2.75 15.48 -10.15
CA VAL A 127 -3.69 15.15 -11.22
C VAL A 127 -4.94 15.99 -11.02
N ASP A 128 -5.27 16.79 -12.03
CA ASP A 128 -6.42 17.68 -12.05
C ASP A 128 -7.43 17.20 -13.12
N VAL A 129 -8.69 17.00 -12.72
CA VAL A 129 -9.81 16.68 -13.63
C VAL A 129 -11.01 17.52 -13.21
N GLY A 130 -11.38 18.50 -14.04
CA GLY A 130 -12.39 19.49 -13.67
C GLY A 130 -11.99 20.26 -12.41
N GLU A 131 -12.84 20.25 -11.39
CA GLU A 131 -12.59 20.90 -10.09
C GLU A 131 -11.93 19.97 -9.06
N GLN A 132 -11.68 18.71 -9.42
CA GLN A 132 -11.12 17.70 -8.52
C GLN A 132 -9.61 17.58 -8.72
N SER A 133 -8.89 17.40 -7.61
CA SER A 133 -7.44 17.21 -7.58
C SER A 133 -7.07 16.01 -6.70
N VAL A 134 -6.07 15.24 -7.11
CA VAL A 134 -5.42 14.22 -6.27
C VAL A 134 -3.91 14.23 -6.51
N TYR A 135 -3.14 13.88 -5.48
CA TYR A 135 -1.70 13.66 -5.62
C TYR A 135 -1.44 12.17 -5.76
N LEU A 136 -0.77 11.77 -6.84
CA LEU A 136 -0.40 10.39 -7.10
C LEU A 136 1.10 10.31 -7.40
N TYR A 137 1.74 9.25 -6.92
CA TYR A 137 3.10 8.94 -7.33
C TYR A 137 3.15 8.63 -8.83
N GLN A 138 4.25 8.98 -9.50
CA GLN A 138 4.45 8.67 -10.92
C GLN A 138 4.30 7.17 -11.18
N GLN A 139 4.77 6.31 -10.26
CA GLN A 139 4.56 4.86 -10.36
C GLN A 139 3.07 4.50 -10.47
N THR A 140 2.21 5.10 -9.65
CA THR A 140 0.76 4.87 -9.70
C THR A 140 0.17 5.32 -11.04
N ILE A 141 0.63 6.44 -11.60
CA ILE A 141 0.18 6.91 -12.93
C ILE A 141 0.60 5.92 -14.01
N ASP A 142 1.83 5.41 -13.94
CA ASP A 142 2.33 4.42 -14.89
C ASP A 142 1.52 3.10 -14.78
N GLU A 143 1.19 2.66 -13.57
CA GLU A 143 0.32 1.49 -13.34
C GLU A 143 -1.09 1.68 -13.92
N ILE A 144 -1.69 2.87 -13.74
CA ILE A 144 -2.98 3.22 -14.36
C ILE A 144 -2.87 3.11 -15.89
N HIS A 145 -1.83 3.70 -16.50
CA HIS A 145 -1.63 3.63 -17.94
C HIS A 145 -1.45 2.20 -18.44
N LEU A 146 -0.63 1.40 -17.76
CA LEU A 146 -0.40 0.00 -18.11
C LEU A 146 -1.70 -0.81 -18.05
N LYS A 147 -2.53 -0.61 -17.01
CA LYS A 147 -3.82 -1.30 -16.89
C LYS A 147 -4.83 -0.85 -17.95
N LEU A 148 -4.93 0.45 -18.23
CA LEU A 148 -5.80 0.96 -19.28
C LEU A 148 -5.36 0.49 -20.68
N GLN A 149 -4.04 0.38 -20.92
CA GLN A 149 -3.50 -0.19 -22.16
C GLN A 149 -3.83 -1.68 -22.29
N ALA A 150 -3.66 -2.46 -21.22
CA ALA A 150 -3.99 -3.88 -21.20
C ALA A 150 -5.49 -4.17 -21.41
N LEU A 151 -6.34 -3.17 -21.18
CA LEU A 151 -7.79 -3.23 -21.38
C LEU A 151 -8.24 -2.50 -22.66
N ASP A 152 -7.30 -2.13 -23.54
CA ASP A 152 -7.53 -1.43 -24.81
C ASP A 152 -8.20 -0.03 -24.71
N TYR A 153 -8.28 0.56 -23.52
CA TYR A 153 -8.78 1.93 -23.34
C TYR A 153 -7.73 3.00 -23.66
N LEU A 154 -6.44 2.66 -23.56
CA LEU A 154 -5.34 3.58 -23.81
C LEU A 154 -4.36 3.01 -24.82
N LYS A 155 -3.83 3.84 -25.72
CA LYS A 155 -2.88 3.40 -26.75
C LYS A 155 -1.45 3.32 -26.21
N PRO A 156 -0.64 2.34 -26.65
CA PRO A 156 0.81 2.37 -26.44
C PRO A 156 1.43 3.65 -26.99
N GLY A 157 2.45 4.19 -26.32
CA GLY A 157 3.12 5.43 -26.71
C GLY A 157 2.41 6.72 -26.29
N THR A 158 1.31 6.64 -25.54
CA THR A 158 0.72 7.79 -24.84
C THR A 158 1.77 8.40 -23.88
N PRO A 159 1.86 9.74 -23.75
CA PRO A 159 2.72 10.38 -22.75
C PRO A 159 2.53 9.81 -21.34
N SER A 160 3.60 9.74 -20.54
CA SER A 160 3.56 9.23 -19.17
C SER A 160 2.81 10.13 -18.19
N SER A 161 2.60 11.40 -18.53
CA SER A 161 1.82 12.32 -17.71
C SER A 161 0.33 12.01 -17.81
N PHE A 162 -0.40 12.10 -16.70
CA PHE A 162 -1.85 12.04 -16.72
C PHE A 162 -2.42 13.28 -17.44
N GLY A 163 -3.12 13.07 -18.56
CA GLY A 163 -3.66 14.15 -19.38
C GLY A 163 -4.97 13.76 -20.05
N SER A 164 -5.38 14.51 -21.09
CA SER A 164 -6.67 14.32 -21.78
C SER A 164 -6.91 12.90 -22.29
N HIS A 165 -5.86 12.23 -22.78
CA HIS A 165 -5.94 10.83 -23.22
C HIS A 165 -6.19 9.88 -22.04
N SER A 166 -5.49 10.07 -20.93
CA SER A 166 -5.66 9.28 -19.70
C SER A 166 -7.06 9.50 -19.10
N GLU A 167 -7.51 10.76 -19.05
CA GLU A 167 -8.85 11.12 -18.59
C GLU A 167 -9.94 10.45 -19.45
N GLN A 168 -9.81 10.53 -20.77
CA GLN A 168 -10.79 9.91 -21.68
C GLN A 168 -10.80 8.38 -21.57
N ALA A 169 -9.63 7.75 -21.47
CA ALA A 169 -9.52 6.31 -21.25
C ALA A 169 -10.16 5.89 -19.93
N LEU A 170 -9.94 6.68 -18.86
CA LEU A 170 -10.51 6.40 -17.55
C LEU A 170 -12.04 6.59 -17.53
N LYS A 171 -12.58 7.57 -18.27
CA LYS A 171 -14.04 7.73 -18.47
C LYS A 171 -14.65 6.48 -19.12
N GLN A 172 -14.01 5.94 -20.16
CA GLN A 172 -14.49 4.74 -20.84
C GLN A 172 -14.44 3.53 -19.91
N PHE A 173 -13.34 3.35 -19.17
CA PHE A 173 -13.21 2.32 -18.15
C PHE A 173 -14.31 2.43 -17.08
N GLN A 174 -14.54 3.63 -16.57
CA GLN A 174 -15.56 3.90 -15.54
C GLN A 174 -16.97 3.58 -16.06
N ASP A 175 -17.32 4.08 -17.24
CA ASP A 175 -18.62 3.82 -17.88
C ASP A 175 -18.86 2.31 -18.07
N LYS A 176 -17.86 1.59 -18.60
CA LYS A 176 -17.95 0.13 -18.80
C LYS A 176 -18.13 -0.66 -17.50
N ASN A 177 -17.63 -0.14 -16.38
CA ASN A 177 -17.65 -0.82 -15.09
C ASN A 177 -18.70 -0.25 -14.11
N ASP A 178 -19.72 0.45 -14.62
CA ASP A 178 -20.80 1.05 -13.83
C ASP A 178 -20.31 2.01 -12.72
N LEU A 179 -19.23 2.74 -13.02
CA LEU A 179 -18.74 3.86 -12.23
C LEU A 179 -19.21 5.18 -12.87
N ALA A 180 -19.20 6.26 -12.10
CA ALA A 180 -19.42 7.58 -12.66
C ALA A 180 -18.26 7.91 -13.61
N ALA A 181 -18.56 8.18 -14.89
CA ALA A 181 -17.58 8.47 -15.94
C ALA A 181 -16.99 9.89 -15.82
N THR A 182 -16.32 10.17 -14.70
CA THR A 182 -15.73 11.47 -14.37
C THR A 182 -14.37 11.67 -15.04
N GLY A 183 -13.64 10.60 -15.34
CA GLY A 183 -12.25 10.61 -15.77
C GLY A 183 -11.27 10.88 -14.64
N PHE A 184 -11.77 11.09 -13.42
CA PHE A 184 -10.96 11.34 -12.23
C PHE A 184 -10.56 10.02 -11.57
N PRO A 185 -9.27 9.81 -11.24
CA PRO A 185 -8.79 8.58 -10.59
C PRO A 185 -9.11 8.57 -9.09
N ASP A 186 -10.42 8.51 -8.76
CA ASP A 186 -10.87 8.37 -7.37
C ASP A 186 -10.55 6.98 -6.79
N GLN A 187 -10.68 6.85 -5.47
CA GLN A 187 -10.38 5.61 -4.75
C GLN A 187 -11.18 4.41 -5.27
N LYS A 188 -12.45 4.60 -5.68
CA LYS A 188 -13.29 3.53 -6.22
C LYS A 188 -12.78 3.05 -7.58
N THR A 189 -12.38 4.00 -8.42
CA THR A 189 -11.81 3.76 -9.74
C THR A 189 -10.47 3.05 -9.63
N LEU A 190 -9.57 3.54 -8.77
CA LEU A 190 -8.26 2.92 -8.54
C LEU A 190 -8.38 1.52 -7.95
N LEU A 191 -9.26 1.32 -6.97
CA LEU A 191 -9.51 0.00 -6.41
C LEU A 191 -9.99 -0.99 -7.47
N MET A 192 -10.92 -0.58 -8.33
CA MET A 192 -11.44 -1.45 -9.37
C MET A 192 -10.43 -1.72 -10.48
N LEU A 193 -9.70 -0.70 -10.94
CA LEU A 193 -8.73 -0.79 -12.03
C LEU A 193 -7.48 -1.57 -11.63
N LEU A 194 -6.96 -1.33 -10.42
CA LEU A 194 -5.66 -1.83 -9.98
C LEU A 194 -5.75 -3.13 -9.17
N LEU A 195 -6.82 -3.33 -8.40
CA LEU A 195 -6.98 -4.49 -7.50
C LEU A 195 -8.28 -5.29 -7.72
N GLY A 196 -9.18 -4.79 -8.55
CA GLY A 196 -10.52 -5.34 -8.73
C GLY A 196 -10.60 -6.42 -9.81
N LYS A 197 -11.76 -7.09 -9.83
CA LYS A 197 -12.20 -7.83 -11.02
C LYS A 197 -12.91 -6.85 -11.95
N VAL A 198 -12.33 -6.64 -13.11
CA VAL A 198 -12.87 -5.81 -14.19
C VAL A 198 -13.89 -6.60 -15.02
N LYS A 199 -14.89 -5.90 -15.56
CA LYS A 199 -15.94 -6.47 -16.43
C LYS A 199 -15.52 -6.57 -17.89
#